data_AF-A0A7Y4T129-F1
#
_entry.id   AF-A0A7Y4T129-F1
#
_cell.length_a   1.000
_cell.length_b   1.000
_cell.length_c   1.000
_cell.angle_alpha   90.00
_cell.angle_beta   90.00
_cell.angle_gamma   90.00
#
_symmetry.space_group_name_H-M   'P 1'
#
loop_
_entity.id
_entity.type
_entity.pdbx_description
1 polymer ?
#
loop_
_entity_poly.entity_id
_entity_poly.type
_entity_poly.pdbx_seq_one_letter_code
_entity_poly.pdbx_strand_id
1 'polypeptide(L)'
;MNDPSLVDEMEKCAHTYYHFSGVEIWNFRMIDITIDQIKYFIPFKVFKNKNAAIEILDELEEFIYHLEKICTTGTKRFETKDALNKSNLKVYINEILNSNEVILVTSDQGDTVFSTIDTPNFIRTSETRMINHIKTWLKTTVKHSTQISGEGEKDRRIMFEKIHSKFQKAKLEIRSLLDYVYS
;
A
#
# COMPACT_ATOMS: atom_id res chain seq x y z
N MET A 1 4.73 10.83 -18.62
CA MET A 1 4.89 9.38 -18.83
C MET A 1 3.93 9.04 -19.96
N ASN A 2 4.42 8.80 -21.18
CA ASN A 2 3.60 8.86 -22.42
C ASN A 2 3.56 7.53 -23.18
N ASP A 3 3.89 6.40 -22.55
CA ASP A 3 3.71 5.09 -23.19
C ASP A 3 2.26 4.63 -22.98
N PRO A 4 1.42 4.63 -24.03
CA PRO A 4 0.02 4.26 -23.89
C PRO A 4 -0.17 2.80 -23.46
N SER A 5 0.77 1.91 -23.81
CA SER A 5 0.70 0.49 -23.45
C SER A 5 0.90 0.29 -21.95
N LEU A 6 1.80 1.07 -21.35
CA LEU A 6 2.06 1.05 -19.92
C LEU A 6 0.87 1.58 -19.13
N VAL A 7 0.27 2.68 -19.59
CA VAL A 7 -0.94 3.25 -18.96
C VAL A 7 -2.09 2.25 -19.00
N ASP A 8 -2.31 1.59 -20.14
CA ASP A 8 -3.36 0.55 -20.28
C ASP A 8 -3.13 -0.62 -19.31
N GLU A 9 -1.89 -1.08 -19.14
CA GLU A 9 -1.58 -2.17 -18.23
C GLU A 9 -1.74 -1.78 -16.75
N MET A 10 -1.36 -0.56 -16.39
CA MET A 10 -1.60 0.01 -15.06
C MET A 10 -3.10 0.08 -14.76
N GLU A 11 -3.91 0.53 -15.72
CA GLU A 11 -5.36 0.59 -15.58
C GLU A 11 -5.97 -0.81 -15.40
N LYS A 12 -5.53 -1.82 -16.15
CA LYS A 12 -6.00 -3.20 -15.99
C LYS A 12 -5.65 -3.77 -14.62
N CYS A 13 -4.42 -3.56 -14.16
CA CYS A 13 -3.98 -4.00 -12.84
C CYS A 13 -4.84 -3.38 -11.74
N ALA A 14 -5.01 -2.05 -11.77
CA ALA A 14 -5.85 -1.34 -10.82
C ALA A 14 -7.30 -1.87 -10.86
N HIS A 15 -7.90 -1.91 -12.05
CA HIS A 15 -9.27 -2.38 -12.26
C HIS A 15 -9.48 -3.79 -11.70
N THR A 16 -8.52 -4.69 -11.93
CA THR A 16 -8.55 -6.05 -11.41
C THR A 16 -8.51 -6.05 -9.88
N TYR A 17 -7.58 -5.32 -9.27
CA TYR A 17 -7.46 -5.22 -7.81
C TYR A 17 -8.74 -4.67 -7.16
N TYR A 18 -9.38 -3.66 -7.75
CA TYR A 18 -10.62 -3.06 -7.24
C TYR A 18 -11.84 -3.99 -7.33
N HIS A 19 -11.80 -5.02 -8.18
CA HIS A 19 -12.88 -6.02 -8.28
C HIS A 19 -12.81 -7.12 -7.23
N PHE A 20 -11.66 -7.37 -6.61
CA PHE A 20 -11.54 -8.42 -5.59
C PHE A 20 -11.81 -7.89 -4.19
N SER A 21 -12.83 -8.45 -3.53
CA SER A 21 -12.99 -8.28 -2.09
C SER A 21 -11.82 -8.95 -1.36
N GLY A 22 -11.40 -8.37 -0.22
CA GLY A 22 -10.18 -8.82 0.43
C GLY A 22 -10.08 -8.49 1.90
N VAL A 23 -9.15 -9.19 2.54
CA VAL A 23 -8.65 -8.89 3.89
C VAL A 23 -7.21 -8.45 3.74
N GLU A 24 -6.88 -7.28 4.28
CA GLU A 24 -5.54 -6.73 4.28
C GLU A 24 -5.07 -6.48 5.72
N ILE A 25 -3.77 -6.68 5.94
CA ILE A 25 -3.12 -6.45 7.23
C ILE A 25 -2.00 -5.45 6.99
N TRP A 26 -2.14 -4.26 7.54
CA TRP A 26 -1.23 -3.15 7.33
C TRP A 26 -0.36 -2.90 8.56
N ASN A 27 0.67 -2.08 8.36
CA ASN A 27 1.53 -1.52 9.39
C ASN A 27 1.72 -0.01 9.11
N PHE A 28 1.83 0.82 10.15
CA PHE A 28 2.10 2.26 10.04
C PHE A 28 3.46 2.61 9.41
N ARG A 29 4.29 1.60 9.13
CA ARG A 29 5.56 1.72 8.40
C ARG A 29 5.44 1.53 6.88
N MET A 30 4.23 1.30 6.35
CA MET A 30 4.02 0.98 4.94
C MET A 30 4.47 2.07 3.95
N ILE A 31 4.61 3.33 4.40
CA ILE A 31 5.09 4.44 3.56
C ILE A 31 6.60 4.70 3.68
N ASP A 32 7.27 4.04 4.63
CA ASP A 32 8.65 4.39 5.01
C ASP A 32 9.63 4.12 3.87
N ILE A 33 9.50 2.96 3.21
CA ILE A 33 10.36 2.58 2.08
C ILE A 33 10.24 3.59 0.93
N THR A 34 9.02 4.02 0.58
CA THR A 34 8.81 4.99 -0.50
C THR A 34 9.43 6.34 -0.18
N ILE A 35 9.28 6.81 1.06
CA ILE A 35 9.93 8.04 1.54
C ILE A 35 11.46 7.93 1.44
N ASP A 36 12.02 6.80 1.89
CA ASP A 36 13.45 6.57 1.89
C ASP A 36 14.01 6.48 0.47
N GLN A 37 13.27 5.87 -0.47
CA GLN A 37 13.62 5.86 -1.89
C GLN A 37 13.67 7.27 -2.48
N ILE A 38 12.67 8.12 -2.18
CA ILE A 38 12.67 9.52 -2.64
C ILE A 38 13.91 10.24 -2.10
N LYS A 39 14.19 10.13 -0.80
CA LYS A 39 15.39 10.72 -0.17
C LYS A 39 16.67 10.22 -0.81
N TYR A 40 16.77 8.91 -1.05
CA TYR A 40 17.94 8.25 -1.62
C TYR A 40 18.25 8.75 -3.03
N PHE A 41 17.23 8.97 -3.87
CA PHE A 41 17.45 9.39 -5.27
C PHE A 41 17.77 10.88 -5.45
N ILE A 42 17.51 11.72 -4.44
CA ILE A 42 17.74 13.17 -4.54
C ILE A 42 19.22 13.52 -4.78
N PRO A 43 20.19 13.05 -3.98
CA PRO A 43 21.61 13.34 -4.19
C PRO A 43 22.14 12.94 -5.57
N PHE A 44 21.55 11.90 -6.18
CA PHE A 44 21.93 11.42 -7.51
C PHE A 44 21.32 12.23 -8.65
N LYS A 45 20.56 13.28 -8.37
CA LYS A 45 19.89 14.16 -9.35
C LYS A 45 19.02 13.39 -10.36
N VAL A 46 18.37 12.31 -9.93
CA VAL A 46 17.52 11.47 -10.78
C VAL A 46 16.25 12.19 -11.24
N PHE A 47 15.72 13.09 -10.40
CA PHE A 47 14.54 13.87 -10.75
C PHE A 47 14.89 14.94 -11.79
N LYS A 48 13.99 15.17 -12.74
CA LYS A 48 14.18 16.17 -13.80
C LYS A 48 14.48 17.57 -13.25
N ASN A 49 13.80 17.94 -12.17
CA ASN A 49 13.98 19.18 -11.43
C ASN A 49 13.34 19.04 -10.04
N LYS A 50 13.54 20.05 -9.20
CA LYS A 50 12.93 20.12 -7.87
C LYS A 50 11.40 19.96 -7.89
N ASN A 51 10.70 20.57 -8.85
CA ASN A 51 9.24 20.52 -8.90
C ASN A 51 8.73 19.10 -9.17
N ALA A 52 9.41 18.32 -10.02
CA ALA A 52 9.03 16.93 -10.27
C ALA A 52 9.09 16.07 -8.99
N ALA A 53 10.08 16.29 -8.13
CA ALA A 53 10.13 15.60 -6.83
C ALA A 53 9.03 16.07 -5.87
N ILE A 54 8.64 17.35 -5.94
CA ILE A 54 7.52 17.90 -5.15
C ILE A 54 6.19 17.32 -5.62
N GLU A 55 5.96 17.21 -6.92
CA GLU A 55 4.76 16.59 -7.50
C GLU A 55 4.59 15.16 -7.00
N ILE A 56 5.65 14.36 -6.96
CA ILE A 56 5.63 12.99 -6.42
C ILE A 56 5.26 12.97 -4.92
N LEU A 57 5.73 13.94 -4.14
CA LEU A 57 5.34 14.04 -2.73
C LEU A 57 3.87 14.40 -2.58
N ASP A 58 3.36 15.31 -3.41
CA ASP A 58 1.95 15.70 -3.37
C ASP A 58 1.05 14.52 -3.80
N GLU A 59 1.43 13.75 -4.82
CA GLU A 59 0.74 12.50 -5.20
C GLU A 59 0.76 11.43 -4.09
N LEU A 60 1.89 11.29 -3.39
CA LEU A 60 2.00 10.37 -2.25
C LEU A 60 1.10 10.80 -1.08
N GLU A 61 0.94 12.11 -0.86
CA GLU A 61 0.03 12.66 0.14
C GLU A 61 -1.43 12.37 -0.21
N GLU A 62 -1.83 12.62 -1.46
CA GLU A 62 -3.15 12.27 -1.98
C GLU A 62 -3.44 10.77 -1.85
N PHE A 63 -2.42 9.92 -2.11
CA PHE A 63 -2.54 8.49 -1.91
C PHE A 63 -2.80 8.11 -0.43
N ILE A 64 -2.14 8.75 0.53
CA ILE A 64 -2.40 8.51 1.96
C ILE A 64 -3.84 8.87 2.32
N TYR A 65 -4.35 10.01 1.82
CA TYR A 65 -5.76 10.38 2.01
C TYR A 65 -6.73 9.39 1.37
N HIS A 66 -6.38 8.86 0.20
CA HIS A 66 -7.16 7.82 -0.45
C HIS A 66 -7.23 6.53 0.38
N LEU A 67 -6.09 6.10 0.96
CA LEU A 67 -6.04 4.95 1.87
C LEU A 67 -6.93 5.16 3.10
N GLU A 68 -6.98 6.38 3.64
CA GLU A 68 -7.86 6.73 4.76
C GLU A 68 -9.34 6.62 4.39
N LYS A 69 -9.70 7.03 3.18
CA LYS A 69 -11.06 6.97 2.65
C LYS A 69 -11.52 5.53 2.39
N ILE A 70 -10.68 4.65 1.84
CA ILE A 70 -11.03 3.24 1.65
C ILE A 70 -11.23 2.53 2.99
N CYS A 71 -10.43 2.86 4.01
CA CYS A 71 -10.63 2.36 5.37
C CYS A 71 -11.94 2.90 5.97
N THR A 72 -12.21 4.20 5.83
CA THR A 72 -13.45 4.79 6.36
C THR A 72 -14.70 4.13 5.77
N THR A 73 -14.69 3.83 4.48
CA THR A 73 -15.84 3.20 3.80
C THR A 73 -15.87 1.68 3.91
N GLY A 74 -14.74 1.03 4.21
CA GLY A 74 -14.63 -0.45 4.17
C GLY A 74 -14.81 -1.03 2.77
N THR A 75 -14.57 -0.22 1.73
CA THR A 75 -14.72 -0.61 0.33
C THR A 75 -13.49 -0.20 -0.44
N LYS A 76 -13.03 -1.05 -1.36
CA LYS A 76 -12.00 -0.63 -2.32
C LYS A 76 -12.63 0.41 -3.24
N ARG A 77 -11.99 1.58 -3.38
CA ARG A 77 -12.50 2.68 -4.21
C ARG A 77 -11.49 3.15 -5.24
N PHE A 78 -11.97 3.43 -6.43
CA PHE A 78 -11.29 4.18 -7.47
C PHE A 78 -12.09 5.46 -7.70
N GLU A 79 -11.53 6.61 -7.31
CA GLU A 79 -12.29 7.86 -7.23
C GLU A 79 -12.87 8.30 -8.59
N THR A 80 -12.17 7.97 -9.68
CA THR A 80 -12.56 8.36 -11.04
C THR A 80 -13.53 7.38 -11.71
N LYS A 81 -13.81 6.22 -11.09
CA LYS A 81 -14.66 5.17 -11.68
C LYS A 81 -15.54 4.52 -10.62
N ASP A 82 -16.60 5.22 -10.18
CA ASP A 82 -17.53 4.74 -9.14
C ASP A 82 -18.14 3.36 -9.43
N ALA A 83 -18.30 2.98 -10.70
CA ALA A 83 -18.78 1.67 -11.09
C ALA A 83 -17.88 0.51 -10.59
N LEU A 84 -16.62 0.78 -10.28
CA LEU A 84 -15.64 -0.17 -9.74
C LEU A 84 -15.69 -0.30 -8.21
N ASN A 85 -16.44 0.56 -7.52
CA ASN A 85 -16.43 0.69 -6.05
C ASN A 85 -17.39 -0.32 -5.40
N LYS A 86 -17.21 -1.61 -5.68
CA LYS A 86 -18.16 -2.67 -5.27
C LYS A 86 -17.58 -3.69 -4.31
N SER A 87 -16.26 -3.68 -4.11
CA SER A 87 -15.58 -4.75 -3.39
C SER A 87 -15.33 -4.41 -1.94
N ASN A 88 -15.77 -5.30 -1.06
CA ASN A 88 -15.60 -5.16 0.37
C ASN A 88 -14.13 -5.30 0.74
N LEU A 89 -13.68 -4.43 1.63
CA LEU A 89 -12.32 -4.44 2.15
C LEU A 89 -12.36 -4.46 3.66
N LYS A 90 -11.74 -5.48 4.24
CA LYS A 90 -11.41 -5.49 5.66
C LYS A 90 -9.93 -5.19 5.85
N VAL A 91 -9.63 -4.10 6.53
CA VAL A 91 -8.26 -3.69 6.86
C VAL A 91 -8.05 -3.86 8.35
N TYR A 92 -6.99 -4.58 8.69
CA TYR A 92 -6.50 -4.76 10.05
C TYR A 92 -5.15 -4.07 10.20
N ILE A 93 -4.92 -3.43 11.34
CA ILE A 93 -3.61 -2.88 11.70
C ILE A 93 -2.87 -3.83 12.65
N ASN A 94 -1.61 -4.12 12.35
CA ASN A 94 -0.71 -4.86 13.22
C ASN A 94 0.63 -4.13 13.34
N GLU A 95 0.91 -3.58 14.52
CA GLU A 95 2.12 -2.77 14.76
C GLU A 95 3.41 -3.61 14.83
N ILE A 96 3.29 -4.91 15.12
CA ILE A 96 4.42 -5.82 15.35
C ILE A 96 4.71 -6.65 14.09
N LEU A 97 3.79 -6.68 13.13
CA LEU A 97 3.95 -7.43 11.90
C LEU A 97 5.19 -6.94 11.13
N ASN A 98 6.21 -7.78 11.16
CA ASN A 98 7.44 -7.66 10.40
C ASN A 98 7.57 -8.94 9.57
N SER A 99 6.78 -9.03 8.50
CA SER A 99 6.72 -10.17 7.58
C SER A 99 7.04 -9.70 6.18
N ASN A 100 7.62 -10.60 5.38
CA ASN A 100 7.63 -10.45 3.94
C ASN A 100 6.19 -10.32 3.42
N GLU A 101 6.02 -9.61 2.33
CA GLU A 101 4.74 -9.44 1.65
C GLU A 101 4.23 -10.81 1.20
N VAL A 102 3.02 -11.15 1.64
CA VAL A 102 2.35 -12.42 1.33
C VAL A 102 0.95 -12.13 0.85
N ILE A 103 0.58 -12.72 -0.29
CA ILE A 103 -0.77 -12.69 -0.83
C ILE A 103 -1.28 -14.13 -0.92
N LEU A 104 -2.38 -14.40 -0.22
CA LEU A 104 -3.14 -15.64 -0.39
C LEU A 104 -4.35 -15.37 -1.28
N VAL A 105 -4.41 -16.05 -2.42
CA VAL A 105 -5.56 -16.05 -3.33
C VAL A 105 -6.33 -17.34 -3.13
N THR A 106 -7.63 -17.23 -2.88
CA THR A 106 -8.55 -18.38 -2.74
C THR A 106 -9.57 -18.34 -3.87
N SER A 107 -9.77 -19.49 -4.51
CA SER A 107 -10.71 -19.66 -5.62
C SER A 107 -11.30 -21.07 -5.62
N ASP A 108 -12.34 -21.31 -6.42
CA ASP A 108 -12.93 -22.64 -6.61
C ASP A 108 -11.95 -23.64 -7.24
N GLN A 109 -10.90 -23.16 -7.91
CA GLN A 109 -9.85 -23.99 -8.51
C GLN A 109 -8.73 -24.33 -7.52
N GLY A 110 -8.75 -23.75 -6.33
CA GLY A 110 -7.75 -23.95 -5.29
C GLY A 110 -7.12 -22.66 -4.80
N ASP A 111 -6.27 -22.81 -3.79
CA ASP A 111 -5.52 -21.72 -3.18
C ASP A 111 -4.14 -21.56 -3.80
N THR A 112 -3.67 -20.33 -3.85
CA THR A 112 -2.30 -20.00 -4.26
C THR A 112 -1.72 -18.95 -3.33
N VAL A 113 -0.48 -19.15 -2.88
CA VAL A 113 0.28 -18.16 -2.14
C VAL A 113 1.32 -17.54 -3.06
N PHE A 114 1.43 -16.23 -2.97
CA PHE A 114 2.52 -15.43 -3.50
C PHE A 114 3.29 -14.86 -2.32
N SER A 115 4.61 -15.02 -2.30
CA SER A 115 5.46 -14.46 -1.26
C SER A 115 6.72 -13.85 -1.86
N THR A 116 7.02 -12.62 -1.48
CA THR A 116 8.20 -11.89 -1.96
C THR A 116 9.49 -12.54 -1.44
N ILE A 117 10.43 -12.82 -2.35
CA ILE A 117 11.81 -13.20 -2.01
C ILE A 117 12.64 -11.92 -1.85
N ASP A 118 12.61 -11.10 -2.89
CA ASP A 118 13.22 -9.77 -2.99
C ASP A 118 12.39 -8.94 -3.98
N THR A 119 12.66 -7.65 -4.13
CA THR A 119 11.96 -6.83 -5.12
C THR A 119 12.75 -6.86 -6.44
N PRO A 120 12.18 -7.33 -7.58
CA PRO A 120 10.76 -7.64 -7.81
C PRO A 120 10.39 -9.14 -7.78
N ASN A 121 11.25 -10.06 -7.31
CA ASN A 121 11.01 -11.50 -7.44
C ASN A 121 10.10 -12.11 -6.35
N PHE A 122 9.14 -12.94 -6.77
CA PHE A 122 8.20 -13.63 -5.88
C PHE A 122 8.16 -15.14 -6.13
N ILE A 123 7.90 -15.90 -5.06
CA ILE A 123 7.54 -17.32 -5.13
C ILE A 123 6.03 -17.42 -5.29
N ARG A 124 5.59 -18.25 -6.23
CA ARG A 124 4.20 -18.71 -6.34
C ARG A 124 4.15 -20.19 -5.98
N THR A 125 3.21 -20.57 -5.12
CA THR A 125 3.02 -21.97 -4.71
C THR A 125 1.56 -22.29 -4.44
N SER A 126 1.17 -23.52 -4.76
CA SER A 126 -0.11 -24.13 -4.40
C SER A 126 0.10 -25.41 -3.57
N GLU A 127 1.28 -25.57 -2.99
CA GLU A 127 1.60 -26.73 -2.14
C GLU A 127 0.77 -26.69 -0.86
N THR A 128 0.03 -27.76 -0.60
CA THR A 128 -1.03 -27.81 0.42
C THR A 128 -0.52 -27.52 1.83
N ARG A 129 0.67 -28.00 2.23
CA ARG A 129 1.21 -27.73 3.57
C ARG A 129 1.52 -26.25 3.74
N MET A 130 2.13 -25.61 2.74
CA MET A 130 2.41 -24.19 2.75
C MET A 130 1.13 -23.35 2.77
N ILE A 131 0.13 -23.70 1.96
CA ILE A 131 -1.19 -23.04 1.99
C ILE A 131 -1.80 -23.09 3.38
N ASN A 132 -1.84 -24.28 4.00
CA ASN A 132 -2.44 -24.47 5.33
C ASN A 132 -1.70 -23.69 6.42
N HIS A 133 -0.37 -23.65 6.33
CA HIS A 133 0.46 -22.83 7.22
C HIS A 133 0.11 -21.35 7.08
N ILE A 134 0.10 -20.81 5.86
CA ILE A 134 -0.20 -19.39 5.60
C ILE A 134 -1.63 -19.02 6.02
N LYS A 135 -2.62 -19.88 5.76
CA LYS A 135 -4.00 -19.68 6.25
C LYS A 135 -4.06 -19.57 7.77
N THR A 136 -3.37 -20.48 8.48
CA THR A 136 -3.33 -20.48 9.94
C THR A 136 -2.63 -19.23 10.47
N TRP A 137 -1.51 -18.86 9.85
CA TRP A 137 -0.75 -17.67 10.20
C TRP A 137 -1.58 -16.40 9.99
N LEU A 138 -2.16 -16.19 8.80
CA LEU A 138 -3.01 -15.02 8.51
C LEU A 138 -4.19 -14.91 9.49
N LYS A 139 -4.87 -16.02 9.79
CA LYS A 139 -5.97 -16.05 10.77
C LYS A 139 -5.50 -15.65 12.17
N THR A 140 -4.32 -16.11 12.57
CA THR A 140 -3.72 -15.78 13.87
C THR A 140 -3.32 -14.31 13.91
N THR A 141 -2.68 -13.80 12.86
CA THR A 141 -2.31 -12.39 12.74
C THR A 141 -3.53 -11.50 12.85
N VAL A 142 -4.62 -11.79 12.11
CA VAL A 142 -5.88 -11.04 12.20
C VAL A 142 -6.44 -11.03 13.62
N LYS A 143 -6.41 -12.16 14.34
CA LYS A 143 -6.87 -12.26 15.74
C LYS A 143 -6.10 -11.34 16.69
N HIS A 144 -4.83 -11.06 16.40
CA HIS A 144 -3.95 -10.18 17.18
C HIS A 144 -3.85 -8.77 16.57
N SER A 145 -4.75 -8.40 15.67
CA SER A 145 -4.78 -7.11 14.99
C SER A 145 -6.08 -6.36 15.29
N THR A 146 -6.10 -5.06 15.04
CA THR A 146 -7.29 -4.22 15.21
C THR A 146 -7.92 -3.91 13.86
N GLN A 147 -9.22 -4.14 13.67
CA GLN A 147 -9.90 -3.76 12.44
C GLN A 147 -10.07 -2.23 12.40
N ILE A 148 -9.65 -1.60 11.30
CA ILE A 148 -9.75 -0.14 11.11
C ILE A 148 -10.69 0.25 9.97
N SER A 149 -11.15 -0.73 9.19
CA SER A 149 -12.05 -0.51 8.06
C SER A 149 -13.53 -0.65 8.44
N GLY A 150 -14.37 0.31 8.04
CA GLY A 150 -15.81 0.38 8.33
C GLY A 150 -16.09 0.66 9.80
N GLU A 151 -15.60 -0.20 10.69
CA GLU A 151 -15.59 -0.05 12.14
C GLU A 151 -14.24 0.52 12.64
N GLY A 152 -14.08 0.68 13.95
CA GLY A 152 -12.78 1.03 14.54
C GLY A 152 -12.33 2.48 14.29
N GLU A 153 -13.25 3.44 14.26
CA GLU A 153 -12.96 4.85 13.96
C GLU A 153 -11.84 5.45 14.80
N LYS A 154 -11.84 5.17 16.11
CA LYS A 154 -10.79 5.64 17.02
C LYS A 154 -9.41 5.14 16.60
N ASP A 155 -9.27 3.84 16.36
CA ASP A 155 -7.98 3.22 16.01
C ASP A 155 -7.54 3.61 14.60
N ARG A 156 -8.48 3.72 13.66
CA ARG A 156 -8.25 4.28 12.32
C ARG A 156 -7.67 5.69 12.42
N ARG A 157 -8.32 6.58 13.18
CA ARG A 157 -7.84 7.96 13.35
C ARG A 157 -6.45 8.00 13.95
N ILE A 158 -6.19 7.24 15.02
CA ILE A 158 -4.86 7.16 15.64
C ILE A 158 -3.79 6.71 14.63
N MET A 159 -4.10 5.71 13.80
CA MET A 159 -3.19 5.21 12.78
C MET A 159 -2.89 6.27 11.70
N PHE A 160 -3.91 6.87 11.10
CA PHE A 160 -3.69 7.85 10.03
C PHE A 160 -3.05 9.14 10.53
N GLU A 161 -3.33 9.59 11.76
CA GLU A 161 -2.59 10.70 12.39
C GLU A 161 -1.09 10.38 12.54
N LYS A 162 -0.72 9.14 12.89
CA LYS A 162 0.69 8.72 12.92
C LYS A 162 1.34 8.76 11.52
N ILE A 163 0.62 8.29 10.50
CA ILE A 163 1.09 8.26 9.10
C ILE A 163 1.26 9.69 8.57
N HIS A 164 0.24 10.53 8.70
CA HIS A 164 0.26 11.94 8.28
C HIS A 164 1.37 12.70 8.99
N SER A 165 1.48 12.60 10.32
CA SER A 165 2.54 13.28 11.07
C SER A 165 3.95 12.86 10.62
N LYS A 166 4.16 11.58 10.36
CA LYS A 166 5.43 11.07 9.81
C LYS A 166 5.70 11.64 8.43
N PHE A 167 4.69 11.59 7.55
CA PHE A 167 4.81 12.08 6.18
C PHE A 167 5.14 13.58 6.13
N GLN A 168 4.48 14.41 6.94
CA GLN A 168 4.76 15.85 6.99
C GLN A 168 6.20 16.16 7.41
N LYS A 169 6.73 15.42 8.41
CA LYS A 169 8.13 15.55 8.82
C LYS A 169 9.08 15.20 7.67
N ALA A 170 8.82 14.07 7.00
CA ALA A 170 9.61 13.65 5.84
C ALA A 170 9.54 14.66 4.69
N LYS A 171 8.37 15.25 4.43
CA LYS A 171 8.16 16.26 3.39
C LYS A 171 9.02 17.51 3.63
N LEU A 172 9.11 17.98 4.88
CA LEU A 172 9.98 19.10 5.26
C LEU A 172 11.46 18.79 5.07
N GLU A 173 11.90 17.61 5.53
CA GLU A 173 13.27 17.13 5.33
C GLU A 173 13.63 17.03 3.85
N ILE A 174 12.75 16.44 3.04
CA ILE A 174 12.95 16.28 1.61
C ILE A 174 13.00 17.63 0.90
N ARG A 175 12.12 18.58 1.24
CA ARG A 175 12.16 19.93 0.66
C ARG A 175 13.49 20.63 0.93
N SER A 176 13.99 20.51 2.16
CA SER A 176 15.29 21.07 2.54
C SER A 176 16.44 20.42 1.76
N LEU A 177 16.38 19.11 1.54
CA LEU A 177 17.37 18.39 0.74
C LEU A 177 17.31 18.79 -0.74
N LEU A 178 16.11 18.97 -1.30
CA LEU A 178 15.91 19.43 -2.66
C LEU A 178 16.46 20.85 -2.88
N ASP A 179 16.22 21.76 -1.94
CA ASP A 179 16.76 23.13 -1.97
C ASP A 179 18.29 23.13 -2.02
N TYR A 180 18.92 22.21 -1.29
CA TYR A 180 20.37 22.07 -1.30
C TYR A 180 20.89 21.48 -2.62
N VAL A 181 20.31 20.38 -3.10
CA VAL A 181 20.86 19.60 -4.23
C VAL A 181 20.51 20.18 -5.62
N TYR A 182 19.31 20.77 -5.76
CA TYR A 182 18.79 21.35 -7.01
C TYR A 182 18.84 22.88 -7.02
N SER A 183 19.71 23.48 -6.19
CA SER A 183 20.07 24.89 -6.27
C SER A 183 20.78 25.26 -7.57
#